data_AF-A0A4V1FFQ0-F1
#
_entry.id   AF-A0A4V1FFQ0-F1
#
_cell.length_a   1.000
_cell.length_b   1.000
_cell.length_c   1.000
_cell.angle_alpha   90.00
_cell.angle_beta   90.00
_cell.angle_gamma   90.00
#
_symmetry.space_group_name_H-M   'P 1'
#
loop_
_entity.id
_entity.type
_entity.pdbx_description
1 polymer ?
#
loop_
_entity_poly.entity_id
_entity_poly.type
_entity_poly.pdbx_seq_one_letter_code
_entity_poly.pdbx_strand_id
1 'polypeptide(L)'
;MTNSEKTYSIKKDYNGENSLVIIPVGKFNISNKYQIGDLTIYPINTVNTEELFEAKVDLDFAEVKEDFFNSAFIVFPIIVQKENPFGNFTLEQKNQLLNSSFSQAEEVLNIFKYIYCNLDKSSILTQKAGYINNIYSGALIYYPHLGMSDFLIDKYKVNTEFIGKGLIVELKEIKDILDKHSVILDEDCGEVGNITKHALQLYVNIVEASSYTNKYVQALSLIEYLTNPFEFEKMQKLKGHIIAFSVDNKKSYHELSERFKYLSALKDEQGIEIGIRTNLVHNGKLLEQVLDKPYEPEFMIKELQYYICNYLEACFENYKMSWEKFVEKREQRKKEIENNLNKFEGKYVSDTLVLIDFEFFNKALKEIYQMYPQYTQRKFDMGSFLYRCVSQVGIERKGFKIPFQFIIDSNVKIYNDAQNKNIIDYEQFGVNTPLGEFDIYVSQKYGNYFTYLEDVLYEYTLERNYVLVPPSKFDNIILISDRNGISKEFFEGIEQSVKQIFLGRLDEHRTTAYPNFPWFNIQFLFLNMLGIELWEEAKPDLIFEAN
;
A
#
# COMPACT_ATOMS: atom_id res chain seq x y z
N MET A 1 17.88 -11.44 7.90
CA MET A 1 18.89 -11.99 6.97
C MET A 1 20.18 -11.18 7.09
N THR A 2 21.26 -11.79 7.52
CA THR A 2 22.61 -11.18 7.56
C THR A 2 23.26 -11.36 6.18
N ASN A 3 23.17 -10.33 5.34
CA ASN A 3 23.91 -10.27 4.07
C ASN A 3 25.40 -10.36 4.37
N SER A 4 26.12 -11.28 3.72
CA SER A 4 27.57 -11.18 3.56
C SER A 4 27.88 -9.79 2.99
N GLU A 5 28.72 -9.00 3.68
CA GLU A 5 29.01 -7.59 3.42
C GLU A 5 29.44 -7.35 1.97
N LYS A 6 28.47 -7.05 1.10
CA LYS A 6 28.75 -6.44 -0.20
C LYS A 6 29.10 -4.99 0.06
N THR A 7 30.38 -4.66 0.03
CA THR A 7 30.86 -3.29 0.10
C THR A 7 30.94 -2.71 -1.32
N TYR A 8 30.17 -1.65 -1.60
CA TYR A 8 30.17 -0.90 -2.85
C TYR A 8 31.16 0.27 -2.80
N SER A 9 31.70 0.64 -3.96
CA SER A 9 32.61 1.78 -4.12
C SER A 9 31.96 2.80 -5.06
N ILE A 10 31.57 3.94 -4.50
CA ILE A 10 31.00 5.08 -5.24
C ILE A 10 32.03 5.58 -6.27
N LYS A 11 33.32 5.64 -5.88
CA LYS A 11 34.41 6.05 -6.78
C LYS A 11 34.48 5.19 -8.06
N LYS A 12 34.32 3.86 -7.93
CA LYS A 12 34.32 2.94 -9.08
C LYS A 12 33.04 3.05 -9.90
N ASP A 13 31.89 3.24 -9.26
CA ASP A 13 30.60 3.29 -9.94
C ASP A 13 30.43 4.54 -10.82
N TYR A 14 31.13 5.64 -10.51
CA TYR A 14 31.02 6.93 -11.21
C TYR A 14 32.23 7.32 -12.08
N ASN A 15 33.17 6.40 -12.33
CA ASN A 15 34.41 6.62 -13.11
C ASN A 15 35.36 7.73 -12.60
N GLY A 16 34.98 8.43 -11.52
CA GLY A 16 35.80 9.34 -10.75
C GLY A 16 36.00 10.76 -11.30
N GLU A 17 35.39 11.10 -12.43
CA GLU A 17 35.59 12.39 -13.11
C GLU A 17 34.71 13.51 -12.54
N ASN A 18 33.43 13.22 -12.27
CA ASN A 18 32.47 14.20 -11.78
C ASN A 18 32.49 14.32 -10.26
N SER A 19 32.24 15.53 -9.76
CA SER A 19 31.86 15.73 -8.36
C SER A 19 30.50 15.07 -8.12
N LEU A 20 30.32 14.44 -6.97
CA LEU A 20 29.10 13.72 -6.61
C LEU A 20 28.50 14.36 -5.37
N VAL A 21 27.17 14.37 -5.28
CA VAL A 21 26.48 14.62 -4.01
C VAL A 21 26.03 13.29 -3.43
N ILE A 22 26.22 13.11 -2.12
CA ILE A 22 25.80 11.94 -1.36
C ILE A 22 24.81 12.43 -0.31
N ILE A 23 23.57 11.98 -0.43
CA ILE A 23 22.46 12.43 0.41
C ILE A 23 22.00 11.26 1.29
N PRO A 24 22.00 11.42 2.62
CA PRO A 24 21.48 10.42 3.53
C PRO A 24 19.95 10.43 3.49
N VAL A 25 19.35 9.25 3.50
CA VAL A 25 17.91 9.06 3.68
C VAL A 25 17.71 8.08 4.83
N GLY A 26 17.33 8.62 5.99
CA GLY A 26 17.01 7.80 7.15
C GLY A 26 15.68 7.08 7.01
N LYS A 27 15.51 5.99 7.75
CA LYS A 27 14.29 5.16 7.74
C LYS A 27 13.91 4.68 6.33
N PHE A 28 14.91 4.51 5.47
CA PHE A 28 14.80 3.97 4.13
C PHE A 28 15.91 2.94 3.94
N ASN A 29 15.57 1.75 3.46
CA ASN A 29 16.57 0.75 3.06
C ASN A 29 16.11 0.01 1.82
N ILE A 30 17.06 -0.40 0.99
CA ILE A 30 16.83 -1.18 -0.21
C ILE A 30 17.73 -2.41 -0.19
N SER A 31 17.25 -3.58 -0.60
CA SER A 31 18.00 -4.82 -0.38
C SER A 31 19.26 -4.97 -1.25
N ASN A 32 19.38 -4.22 -2.35
CA ASN A 32 20.58 -4.13 -3.19
C ASN A 32 20.71 -2.73 -3.83
N LYS A 33 21.93 -2.41 -4.33
CA LYS A 33 22.18 -1.20 -5.10
C LYS A 33 21.24 -1.10 -6.30
N TYR A 34 20.64 0.06 -6.52
CA TYR A 34 19.72 0.33 -7.62
C TYR A 34 20.12 1.62 -8.34
N GLN A 35 20.09 1.61 -9.68
CA GLN A 35 20.53 2.73 -10.52
C GLN A 35 19.36 3.22 -11.37
N ILE A 36 19.18 4.54 -11.41
CA ILE A 36 18.19 5.26 -12.22
C ILE A 36 18.95 6.34 -12.99
N GLY A 37 19.19 6.14 -14.29
CA GLY A 37 20.04 7.05 -15.06
C GLY A 37 21.44 7.20 -14.45
N ASP A 38 21.81 8.44 -14.13
CA ASP A 38 23.07 8.81 -13.45
C ASP A 38 22.97 8.78 -11.92
N LEU A 39 21.79 8.51 -11.35
CA LEU A 39 21.56 8.41 -9.92
C LEU A 39 21.66 6.96 -9.44
N THR A 40 22.31 6.77 -8.30
CA THR A 40 22.46 5.46 -7.65
C THR A 40 21.98 5.52 -6.21
N ILE A 41 21.19 4.52 -5.81
CA ILE A 41 20.73 4.30 -4.45
C ILE A 41 21.53 3.16 -3.84
N TYR A 42 22.17 3.43 -2.70
CA TYR A 42 22.95 2.45 -1.96
C TYR A 42 22.23 2.04 -0.66
N PRO A 43 22.18 0.73 -0.36
CA PRO A 43 21.65 0.22 0.91
C PRO A 43 22.42 0.75 2.14
N ILE A 44 21.73 0.74 3.29
CA ILE A 44 22.35 1.08 4.59
C ILE A 44 23.58 0.19 4.83
N ASN A 45 24.67 0.78 5.33
CA ASN A 45 25.90 0.08 5.72
C ASN A 45 26.57 -0.75 4.61
N THR A 46 26.39 -0.39 3.34
CA THR A 46 27.02 -1.10 2.21
C THR A 46 28.04 -0.30 1.43
N VAL A 47 28.22 1.01 1.70
CA VAL A 47 29.22 1.84 1.00
C VAL A 47 30.57 1.78 1.72
N ASN A 48 31.65 1.69 0.95
CA ASN A 48 33.01 1.88 1.46
C ASN A 48 33.19 3.34 1.90
N THR A 49 33.10 3.63 3.20
CA THR A 49 33.17 5.00 3.70
C THR A 49 34.60 5.54 3.79
N GLU A 50 35.62 4.68 3.73
CA GLU A 50 37.04 5.07 3.79
C GLU A 50 37.45 5.89 2.56
N GLU A 51 36.90 5.58 1.38
CA GLU A 51 37.22 6.27 0.12
C GLU A 51 36.73 7.73 0.07
N LEU A 52 35.84 8.11 0.99
CA LEU A 52 35.24 9.46 1.05
C LEU A 52 36.14 10.48 1.74
N PHE A 53 37.12 10.04 2.55
CA PHE A 53 37.95 10.89 3.42
C PHE A 53 39.45 10.54 3.35
N GLU A 54 39.93 10.02 2.22
CA GLU A 54 41.34 9.64 2.02
C GLU A 54 42.31 10.81 2.23
N ALA A 55 41.95 12.00 1.75
CA ALA A 55 42.83 13.17 1.71
C ALA A 55 42.49 14.29 2.71
N LYS A 56 41.26 14.32 3.26
CA LYS A 56 40.78 15.38 4.15
C LYS A 56 39.78 14.81 5.16
N VAL A 57 39.91 15.22 6.42
CA VAL A 57 38.92 14.97 7.47
C VAL A 57 38.12 16.25 7.70
N ASP A 58 36.79 16.13 7.64
CA ASP A 58 35.87 17.22 7.96
C ASP A 58 35.45 17.11 9.45
N LEU A 59 35.83 18.11 10.26
CA LEU A 59 35.54 18.11 11.70
C LEU A 59 34.06 18.41 11.99
N ASP A 60 33.38 19.18 11.14
CA ASP A 60 31.95 19.49 11.29
C ASP A 60 31.09 18.25 11.03
N PHE A 61 31.62 17.29 10.27
CA PHE A 61 30.97 16.00 10.02
C PHE A 61 31.08 15.03 11.21
N ALA A 62 32.05 15.20 12.10
CA ALA A 62 32.32 14.24 13.17
C ALA A 62 31.13 14.05 14.14
N GLU A 63 30.35 15.10 14.40
CA GLU A 63 29.19 15.07 15.29
C GLU A 63 28.03 14.24 14.74
N VAL A 64 27.88 14.19 13.40
CA VAL A 64 26.74 13.55 12.72
C VAL A 64 27.11 12.29 11.96
N LYS A 65 28.39 11.91 11.98
CA LYS A 65 28.98 10.84 11.18
C LYS A 65 28.24 9.50 11.33
N GLU A 66 27.93 9.11 12.56
CA GLU A 66 27.28 7.83 12.85
C GLU A 66 25.86 7.78 12.27
N ASP A 67 25.04 8.81 12.55
CA ASP A 67 23.67 8.93 12.02
C ASP A 67 23.66 9.03 10.49
N PHE A 68 24.61 9.75 9.91
CA PHE A 68 24.75 9.89 8.46
C PHE A 68 25.05 8.55 7.79
N PHE A 69 25.99 7.76 8.34
CA PHE A 69 26.34 6.46 7.76
C PHE A 69 25.33 5.35 8.05
N ASN A 70 24.50 5.51 9.09
CA ASN A 70 23.37 4.63 9.36
C ASN A 70 22.12 5.00 8.53
N SER A 71 22.33 5.39 7.26
CA SER A 71 21.29 5.77 6.32
C SER A 71 21.53 5.11 4.95
N ALA A 72 20.47 4.98 4.15
CA ALA A 72 20.65 4.70 2.73
C ALA A 72 21.16 5.96 2.04
N PHE A 73 21.89 5.80 0.94
CA PHE A 73 22.42 6.94 0.19
C PHE A 73 21.79 7.07 -1.18
N ILE A 74 21.39 8.28 -1.51
CA ILE A 74 21.10 8.69 -2.89
C ILE A 74 22.31 9.49 -3.38
N VAL A 75 22.90 9.05 -4.48
CA VAL A 75 24.14 9.63 -5.05
C VAL A 75 23.92 9.96 -6.51
N PHE A 76 24.38 11.12 -6.96
CA PHE A 76 24.34 11.52 -8.37
C PHE A 76 25.39 12.60 -8.66
N PRO A 77 25.79 12.78 -9.93
CA PRO A 77 26.77 13.80 -10.29
C PRO A 77 26.21 15.21 -10.18
N ILE A 78 27.07 16.14 -9.79
CA ILE A 78 26.75 17.56 -9.70
C ILE A 78 27.87 18.41 -10.27
N ILE A 79 27.52 19.63 -10.71
CA ILE A 79 28.49 20.63 -11.15
C ILE A 79 28.77 21.57 -9.97
N VAL A 80 30.00 21.54 -9.48
CA VAL A 80 30.45 22.43 -8.40
C VAL A 80 31.36 23.50 -8.98
N GLN A 81 30.94 24.76 -8.88
CA GLN A 81 31.77 25.92 -9.23
C GLN A 81 32.39 26.50 -7.96
N LYS A 82 33.61 26.07 -7.63
CA LYS A 82 34.45 26.64 -6.59
C LYS A 82 35.69 27.28 -7.20
N GLU A 83 36.00 28.52 -6.83
CA GLU A 83 37.24 29.19 -7.25
C GLU A 83 38.49 28.47 -6.71
N ASN A 84 38.38 27.86 -5.52
CA ASN A 84 39.41 27.03 -4.91
C ASN A 84 38.78 25.72 -4.39
N PRO A 85 39.21 24.53 -4.85
CA PRO A 85 38.70 23.24 -4.38
C PRO A 85 38.76 23.05 -2.86
N PHE A 86 39.73 23.68 -2.19
CA PHE A 86 39.91 23.62 -0.74
C PHE A 86 39.24 24.78 0.02
N GLY A 87 38.65 25.74 -0.69
CA GLY A 87 37.93 26.86 -0.08
C GLY A 87 36.59 26.43 0.52
N ASN A 88 35.99 27.27 1.36
CA ASN A 88 34.64 27.03 1.88
C ASN A 88 33.58 27.46 0.85
N PHE A 89 32.41 26.82 0.88
CA PHE A 89 31.24 27.29 0.13
C PHE A 89 30.71 28.60 0.72
N THR A 90 30.23 29.51 -0.12
CA THR A 90 29.43 30.63 0.36
C THR A 90 28.07 30.14 0.87
N LEU A 91 27.41 30.93 1.72
CA LEU A 91 26.07 30.60 2.23
C LEU A 91 25.06 30.41 1.08
N GLU A 92 25.14 31.24 0.05
CA GLU A 92 24.28 31.16 -1.13
C GLU A 92 24.51 29.87 -1.93
N GLN A 93 25.77 29.56 -2.25
CA GLN A 93 26.15 28.32 -2.94
C GLN A 93 25.68 27.08 -2.18
N LYS A 94 25.92 27.05 -0.86
CA LYS A 94 25.49 25.97 0.02
C LYS A 94 23.97 25.81 0.00
N ASN A 95 23.22 26.91 0.09
CA ASN A 95 21.76 26.86 0.08
C ASN A 95 21.21 26.36 -1.24
N GLN A 96 21.77 26.84 -2.35
CA GLN A 96 21.39 26.40 -3.69
C GLN A 96 21.66 24.91 -3.88
N LEU A 97 22.87 24.44 -3.57
CA LEU A 97 23.26 23.03 -3.68
C LEU A 97 22.38 22.13 -2.81
N LEU A 98 22.14 22.49 -1.54
CA LEU A 98 21.28 21.69 -0.66
C LEU A 98 19.84 21.64 -1.20
N ASN A 99 19.27 22.78 -1.61
CA ASN A 99 17.89 22.83 -2.11
C ASN A 99 17.71 22.00 -3.39
N SER A 100 18.59 22.18 -4.38
CA SER A 100 18.50 21.43 -5.64
C SER A 100 18.72 19.94 -5.42
N SER A 101 19.71 19.58 -4.59
CA SER A 101 20.07 18.18 -4.38
C SER A 101 19.00 17.44 -3.57
N PHE A 102 18.46 18.07 -2.52
CA PHE A 102 17.35 17.49 -1.76
C PHE A 102 16.07 17.36 -2.60
N SER A 103 15.77 18.35 -3.46
CA SER A 103 14.64 18.26 -4.39
C SER A 103 14.78 17.08 -5.34
N GLN A 104 15.96 16.88 -5.93
CA GLN A 104 16.23 15.78 -6.84
C GLN A 104 16.17 14.41 -6.13
N ALA A 105 16.65 14.32 -4.89
CA ALA A 105 16.50 13.12 -4.08
C ALA A 105 15.04 12.83 -3.72
N GLU A 106 14.25 13.85 -3.36
CA GLU A 106 12.82 13.69 -3.10
C GLU A 106 12.05 13.26 -4.35
N GLU A 107 12.41 13.69 -5.56
CA GLU A 107 11.78 13.19 -6.79
C GLU A 107 11.89 11.67 -6.92
N VAL A 108 13.04 11.09 -6.57
CA VAL A 108 13.22 9.63 -6.53
C VAL A 108 12.40 9.01 -5.41
N LEU A 109 12.47 9.57 -4.20
CA LEU A 109 11.71 9.06 -3.05
C LEU A 109 10.19 9.12 -3.28
N ASN A 110 9.70 10.09 -4.05
CA ASN A 110 8.29 10.20 -4.39
C ASN A 110 7.79 8.99 -5.19
N ILE A 111 8.63 8.37 -6.02
CA ILE A 111 8.29 7.12 -6.72
C ILE A 111 8.14 5.97 -5.73
N PHE A 112 9.07 5.84 -4.78
CA PHE A 112 8.97 4.83 -3.72
C PHE A 112 7.72 5.05 -2.86
N LYS A 113 7.44 6.28 -2.46
CA LYS A 113 6.22 6.62 -1.70
C LYS A 113 4.97 6.34 -2.53
N TYR A 114 4.96 6.62 -3.83
CA TYR A 114 3.85 6.26 -4.71
C TYR A 114 3.60 4.75 -4.78
N ILE A 115 4.66 3.93 -4.80
CA ILE A 115 4.56 2.47 -4.86
C ILE A 115 4.14 1.85 -3.52
N TYR A 116 4.63 2.39 -2.41
CA TYR A 116 4.48 1.77 -1.08
C TYR A 116 3.40 2.41 -0.19
N CYS A 117 2.96 3.63 -0.48
CA CYS A 117 2.01 4.35 0.37
C CYS A 117 0.61 4.40 -0.24
N ASN A 118 -0.38 4.15 0.62
CA ASN A 118 -1.78 4.45 0.35
C ASN A 118 -2.17 5.76 1.03
N LEU A 119 -3.02 6.55 0.39
CA LEU A 119 -3.45 7.85 0.88
C LEU A 119 -4.22 7.74 2.20
N ASP A 120 -4.90 6.63 2.49
CA ASP A 120 -5.64 6.44 3.73
C ASP A 120 -4.73 6.14 4.93
N LYS A 121 -3.46 5.76 4.71
CA LYS A 121 -2.49 5.46 5.77
C LYS A 121 -1.24 6.35 5.68
N SER A 122 -0.44 6.39 6.74
CA SER A 122 0.80 7.19 6.80
C SER A 122 1.97 6.44 7.43
N SER A 123 1.90 5.12 7.48
CA SER A 123 2.75 4.29 8.34
C SER A 123 4.09 3.88 7.74
N ILE A 124 4.19 3.80 6.42
CA ILE A 124 5.42 3.41 5.71
C ILE A 124 5.95 4.63 4.98
N LEU A 125 6.65 5.48 5.70
CA LEU A 125 7.30 6.67 5.15
C LEU A 125 8.81 6.56 5.35
N THR A 126 9.55 7.20 4.48
CA THR A 126 10.98 7.49 4.69
C THR A 126 11.12 8.81 5.45
N GLN A 127 12.28 9.06 6.05
CA GLN A 127 12.62 10.44 6.38
C GLN A 127 12.84 11.23 5.10
N LYS A 128 12.72 12.56 5.20
CA LYS A 128 13.04 13.48 4.11
C LYS A 128 14.54 13.39 3.78
N ALA A 129 14.87 13.57 2.51
CA ALA A 129 16.22 13.56 2.01
C ALA A 129 17.10 14.58 2.74
N GLY A 130 18.27 14.14 3.17
CA GLY A 130 19.24 14.96 3.89
C GLY A 130 18.95 15.16 5.36
N TYR A 131 17.84 14.65 5.92
CA TYR A 131 17.52 14.78 7.34
C TYR A 131 18.48 13.95 8.22
N ILE A 132 19.01 14.56 9.28
CA ILE A 132 19.95 13.93 10.21
C ILE A 132 19.56 14.30 11.67
N ASN A 133 19.41 13.30 12.52
CA ASN A 133 19.27 13.38 13.99
C ASN A 133 18.35 14.47 14.60
N ASN A 134 17.28 14.84 13.90
CA ASN A 134 16.26 15.83 14.32
C ASN A 134 16.71 17.29 14.44
N ILE A 135 17.98 17.58 14.16
CA ILE A 135 18.52 18.93 14.26
C ILE A 135 19.12 19.36 12.93
N TYR A 136 19.83 18.45 12.28
CA TYR A 136 20.64 18.77 11.13
C TYR A 136 19.99 18.32 9.82
N SER A 137 20.35 19.00 8.75
CA SER A 137 20.12 18.54 7.40
C SER A 137 21.41 18.70 6.62
N GLY A 138 21.82 17.70 5.86
CA GLY A 138 23.08 17.80 5.14
C GLY A 138 23.28 16.80 4.02
N ALA A 139 24.36 17.03 3.28
CA ALA A 139 24.85 16.19 2.20
C ALA A 139 26.38 16.26 2.14
N LEU A 140 27.02 15.19 1.66
CA LEU A 140 28.45 15.21 1.34
C LEU A 140 28.63 15.55 -0.14
N ILE A 141 29.56 16.46 -0.43
CA ILE A 141 30.05 16.70 -1.79
C ILE A 141 31.36 15.94 -1.92
N TYR A 142 31.33 14.84 -2.66
CA TYR A 142 32.48 13.97 -2.86
C TYR A 142 33.20 14.29 -4.17
N TYR A 143 34.53 14.42 -4.10
CA TYR A 143 35.41 14.62 -5.25
C TYR A 143 36.26 13.35 -5.44
N PRO A 144 35.82 12.38 -6.26
CA PRO A 144 36.45 11.07 -6.32
C PRO A 144 37.91 11.10 -6.79
N HIS A 145 38.23 12.00 -7.73
CA HIS A 145 39.60 12.21 -8.25
C HIS A 145 40.58 12.70 -7.19
N LEU A 146 40.07 13.34 -6.12
CA LEU A 146 40.88 13.85 -5.02
C LEU A 146 40.78 13.00 -3.74
N GLY A 147 39.84 12.06 -3.66
CA GLY A 147 39.61 11.27 -2.45
C GLY A 147 39.21 12.11 -1.24
N MET A 148 38.42 13.16 -1.45
CA MET A 148 38.01 14.11 -0.40
C MET A 148 36.54 14.48 -0.53
N SER A 149 35.93 14.80 0.60
CA SER A 149 34.54 15.26 0.69
C SER A 149 34.45 16.57 1.47
N ASP A 150 33.49 17.42 1.09
CA ASP A 150 33.05 18.56 1.89
C ASP A 150 31.66 18.27 2.46
N PHE A 151 31.45 18.48 3.76
CA PHE A 151 30.12 18.33 4.34
C PHE A 151 29.34 19.64 4.32
N LEU A 152 28.17 19.62 3.68
CA LEU A 152 27.22 20.72 3.70
C LEU A 152 26.16 20.44 4.76
N ILE A 153 26.13 21.26 5.83
CA ILE A 153 25.20 21.07 6.95
C ILE A 153 24.38 22.32 7.24
N ASP A 154 23.07 22.21 7.42
CA ASP A 154 22.22 23.30 7.91
C ASP A 154 21.38 22.82 9.09
N LYS A 155 20.98 23.73 9.98
CA LYS A 155 20.14 23.40 11.15
C LYS A 155 18.68 23.65 10.82
N TYR A 156 17.81 22.68 11.12
CA TYR A 156 16.35 22.76 10.97
C TYR A 156 15.83 23.05 9.56
N LYS A 157 16.68 22.91 8.53
CA LYS A 157 16.28 23.12 7.13
C LYS A 157 15.21 22.13 6.69
N VAL A 158 15.33 20.90 7.18
CA VAL A 158 14.31 19.86 7.09
C VAL A 158 13.85 19.57 8.52
N ASN A 159 12.65 20.04 8.88
CA ASN A 159 12.10 19.84 10.21
C ASN A 159 10.74 19.17 10.11
N THR A 160 10.74 17.84 10.17
CA THR A 160 9.52 17.04 10.19
C THR A 160 9.69 15.96 11.25
N GLU A 161 8.87 16.00 12.30
CA GLU A 161 8.72 14.85 13.19
C GLU A 161 8.31 13.64 12.35
N PHE A 162 9.20 12.65 12.29
CA PHE A 162 8.95 11.44 11.53
C PHE A 162 8.11 10.48 12.37
N ILE A 163 6.88 10.19 11.92
CA ILE A 163 5.91 9.32 12.62
C ILE A 163 5.72 7.97 11.88
N GLY A 164 6.66 7.59 11.00
CA GLY A 164 6.60 6.33 10.23
C GLY A 164 7.34 5.15 10.87
N LYS A 165 7.09 3.93 10.39
CA LYS A 165 7.84 2.71 10.72
C LYS A 165 9.15 2.59 9.92
N GLY A 166 9.31 3.39 8.87
CA GLY A 166 10.39 3.28 7.89
C GLY A 166 9.97 2.42 6.69
N LEU A 167 10.70 2.55 5.58
CA LEU A 167 10.47 1.81 4.34
C LEU A 167 11.64 0.87 4.07
N ILE A 168 11.34 -0.42 3.93
CA ILE A 168 12.28 -1.45 3.49
C ILE A 168 11.82 -1.95 2.13
N VAL A 169 12.71 -1.89 1.15
CA VAL A 169 12.45 -2.24 -0.25
C VAL A 169 13.18 -3.52 -0.61
N GLU A 170 12.42 -4.57 -0.90
CA GLU A 170 12.97 -5.78 -1.52
C GLU A 170 13.02 -5.62 -3.04
N LEU A 171 14.19 -5.22 -3.55
CA LEU A 171 14.35 -4.82 -4.96
C LEU A 171 13.92 -5.93 -5.94
N LYS A 172 14.17 -7.20 -5.60
CA LYS A 172 13.78 -8.33 -6.46
C LYS A 172 12.28 -8.44 -6.70
N GLU A 173 11.46 -7.99 -5.74
CA GLU A 173 10.01 -8.12 -5.82
C GLU A 173 9.34 -6.96 -6.57
N ILE A 174 10.00 -5.80 -6.58
CA ILE A 174 9.41 -4.54 -7.07
C ILE A 174 10.15 -3.96 -8.27
N LYS A 175 11.22 -4.61 -8.74
CA LYS A 175 12.06 -4.09 -9.82
C LYS A 175 11.26 -3.69 -11.06
N ASP A 176 10.37 -4.55 -11.54
CA ASP A 176 9.60 -4.27 -12.76
C ASP A 176 8.65 -3.07 -12.58
N ILE A 177 8.03 -2.95 -11.40
CA ILE A 177 7.21 -1.80 -11.04
C ILE A 177 8.11 -0.56 -10.97
N LEU A 178 9.24 -0.62 -10.26
CA LEU A 178 10.13 0.51 -10.09
C LEU A 178 10.71 1.00 -11.42
N ASP A 179 11.19 0.09 -12.28
CA ASP A 179 11.70 0.38 -13.62
C ASP A 179 10.61 1.06 -14.48
N LYS A 180 9.34 0.59 -14.42
CA LYS A 180 8.19 1.20 -15.14
C LYS A 180 7.94 2.65 -14.71
N HIS A 181 8.14 2.98 -13.44
CA HIS A 181 7.79 4.30 -12.89
C HIS A 181 8.99 5.27 -12.89
N SER A 182 10.22 4.76 -12.83
CA SER A 182 11.43 5.59 -12.90
C SER A 182 11.67 6.22 -14.26
N VAL A 183 10.96 5.80 -15.31
CA VAL A 183 11.04 6.37 -16.66
C VAL A 183 10.80 7.88 -16.71
N ILE A 184 10.02 8.43 -15.77
CA ILE A 184 9.78 9.88 -15.74
C ILE A 184 11.05 10.64 -15.38
N LEU A 185 12.04 10.01 -14.73
CA LEU A 185 13.29 10.63 -14.34
C LEU A 185 14.32 10.67 -15.48
N ASP A 186 14.04 10.01 -16.62
CA ASP A 186 14.91 10.03 -17.79
C ASP A 186 15.03 11.45 -18.39
N GLU A 187 16.18 11.76 -18.99
CA GLU A 187 16.42 13.05 -19.67
C GLU A 187 15.47 13.30 -20.85
N ASP A 188 14.96 12.25 -21.48
CA ASP A 188 14.05 12.30 -22.63
C ASP A 188 12.56 12.32 -22.24
N CYS A 189 12.27 12.67 -20.98
CA CYS A 189 10.94 12.83 -20.44
C CYS A 189 10.15 13.96 -21.15
N GLY A 190 8.93 13.64 -21.58
CA GLY A 190 8.02 14.59 -22.24
C GLY A 190 7.26 15.48 -21.24
N GLU A 191 6.34 16.28 -21.77
CA GLU A 191 5.50 17.17 -20.97
C GLU A 191 4.62 16.41 -19.97
N VAL A 192 4.04 15.28 -20.40
CA VAL A 192 3.24 14.40 -19.54
C VAL A 192 4.07 13.86 -18.38
N GLY A 193 5.31 13.43 -18.62
CA GLY A 193 6.17 12.95 -17.55
C GLY A 193 6.56 14.06 -16.56
N ASN A 194 6.80 15.30 -17.01
CA ASN A 194 7.03 16.44 -16.13
C ASN A 194 5.80 16.79 -15.26
N ILE A 195 4.59 16.73 -15.85
CA ILE A 195 3.34 16.85 -15.09
C ILE A 195 3.23 15.72 -14.06
N THR A 196 3.63 14.51 -14.43
CA THR A 196 3.61 13.33 -13.56
C THR A 196 4.55 13.51 -12.37
N LYS A 197 5.77 14.02 -12.56
CA LYS A 197 6.71 14.34 -11.46
C LYS A 197 6.07 15.25 -10.42
N HIS A 198 5.47 16.35 -10.87
CA HIS A 198 4.80 17.29 -9.96
C HIS A 198 3.57 16.66 -9.30
N ALA A 199 2.79 15.86 -10.04
CA ALA A 199 1.66 15.13 -9.49
C ALA A 199 2.08 14.13 -8.40
N LEU A 200 3.23 13.47 -8.52
CA LEU A 200 3.78 12.61 -7.47
C LEU A 200 4.16 13.40 -6.21
N GLN A 201 4.71 14.61 -6.36
CA GLN A 201 4.96 15.49 -5.22
C GLN A 201 3.66 15.83 -4.48
N LEU A 202 2.60 16.17 -5.23
CA LEU A 202 1.28 16.44 -4.66
C LEU A 202 0.68 15.18 -4.01
N TYR A 203 0.83 14.01 -4.63
CA TYR A 203 0.42 12.72 -4.07
C TYR A 203 1.08 12.47 -2.71
N VAL A 204 2.40 12.68 -2.61
CA VAL A 204 3.15 12.49 -1.37
C VAL A 204 2.74 13.49 -0.29
N ASN A 205 2.45 14.74 -0.65
CA ASN A 205 1.90 15.72 0.30
C ASN A 205 0.56 15.25 0.89
N ILE A 206 -0.27 14.56 0.11
CA ILE A 206 -1.51 13.95 0.59
C ILE A 206 -1.21 12.81 1.57
N VAL A 207 -0.27 11.91 1.25
CA VAL A 207 0.15 10.81 2.15
C VAL A 207 0.59 11.37 3.51
N GLU A 208 1.38 12.44 3.49
CA GLU A 208 1.96 13.09 4.68
C GLU A 208 0.94 13.96 5.46
N ALA A 209 -0.27 14.19 4.93
CA ALA A 209 -1.29 15.00 5.60
C ALA A 209 -1.86 14.32 6.86
N SER A 210 -2.13 15.11 7.89
CA SER A 210 -2.46 14.60 9.23
C SER A 210 -3.94 14.26 9.49
N SER A 211 -4.86 14.58 8.57
CA SER A 211 -6.30 14.32 8.74
C SER A 211 -6.97 13.90 7.44
N TYR A 212 -8.04 13.09 7.53
CA TYR A 212 -8.80 12.67 6.35
C TYR A 212 -9.44 13.86 5.62
N THR A 213 -9.87 14.88 6.36
CA THR A 213 -10.37 16.12 5.76
C THR A 213 -9.31 16.81 4.89
N ASN A 214 -8.07 16.93 5.37
CA ASN A 214 -6.97 17.51 4.58
C ASN A 214 -6.60 16.63 3.38
N LYS A 215 -6.55 15.31 3.59
CA LYS A 215 -6.28 14.33 2.52
C LYS A 215 -7.32 14.44 1.41
N TYR A 216 -8.59 14.54 1.78
CA TYR A 216 -9.70 14.71 0.84
C TYR A 216 -9.57 15.98 -0.01
N VAL A 217 -9.35 17.13 0.64
CA VAL A 217 -9.24 18.42 -0.06
C VAL A 217 -8.07 18.42 -1.03
N GLN A 218 -6.90 17.95 -0.57
CA GLN A 218 -5.70 17.88 -1.42
C GLN A 218 -5.85 16.85 -2.55
N ALA A 219 -6.52 15.73 -2.32
CA ALA A 219 -6.82 14.75 -3.37
C ALA A 219 -7.72 15.34 -4.46
N LEU A 220 -8.73 16.13 -4.12
CA LEU A 220 -9.53 16.85 -5.12
C LEU A 220 -8.69 17.86 -5.90
N SER A 221 -7.80 18.60 -5.23
CA SER A 221 -6.88 19.52 -5.91
C SER A 221 -5.92 18.80 -6.85
N LEU A 222 -5.46 17.60 -6.49
CA LEU A 222 -4.64 16.76 -7.37
C LEU A 222 -5.44 16.28 -8.59
N ILE A 223 -6.71 15.91 -8.42
CA ILE A 223 -7.59 15.59 -9.57
C ILE A 223 -7.76 16.81 -10.49
N GLU A 224 -7.93 18.01 -9.93
CA GLU A 224 -8.00 19.25 -10.74
C GLU A 224 -6.71 19.45 -11.54
N TYR A 225 -5.55 19.36 -10.88
CA TYR A 225 -4.24 19.47 -11.52
C TYR A 225 -4.02 18.42 -12.63
N LEU A 226 -4.28 17.15 -12.33
CA LEU A 226 -4.10 16.05 -13.29
C LEU A 226 -4.96 16.20 -14.53
N THR A 227 -6.14 16.81 -14.41
CA THR A 227 -7.07 16.91 -15.54
C THR A 227 -6.90 18.20 -16.35
N ASN A 228 -6.32 19.24 -15.74
CA ASN A 228 -5.90 20.48 -16.39
C ASN A 228 -4.71 21.12 -15.63
N PRO A 229 -3.45 20.82 -16.00
CA PRO A 229 -2.27 21.26 -15.25
C PRO A 229 -1.88 22.72 -15.53
N PHE A 230 -2.45 23.35 -16.56
CA PHE A 230 -2.10 24.72 -16.98
C PHE A 230 -3.10 25.77 -16.53
N GLU A 231 -4.37 25.40 -16.40
CA GLU A 231 -5.44 26.33 -16.09
C GLU A 231 -6.39 25.79 -15.02
N PHE A 232 -6.91 26.71 -14.21
CA PHE A 232 -7.99 26.36 -13.30
C PHE A 232 -9.30 26.16 -14.08
N GLU A 233 -9.91 24.98 -13.91
CA GLU A 233 -11.24 24.70 -14.45
C GLU A 233 -12.15 24.11 -13.37
N LYS A 234 -13.47 24.37 -13.49
CA LYS A 234 -14.46 23.87 -12.52
C LYS A 234 -14.55 22.34 -12.60
N MET A 235 -14.51 21.68 -11.44
CA MET A 235 -14.63 20.22 -11.27
C MET A 235 -15.77 19.56 -12.07
N GLN A 236 -16.89 20.26 -12.28
CA GLN A 236 -18.03 19.78 -13.08
C GLN A 236 -17.65 19.41 -14.51
N LYS A 237 -16.68 20.10 -15.10
CA LYS A 237 -16.14 19.79 -16.43
C LYS A 237 -15.03 18.74 -16.37
N LEU A 238 -14.20 18.80 -15.33
CA LEU A 238 -13.03 17.94 -15.16
C LEU A 238 -13.35 16.49 -14.80
N LYS A 239 -14.49 16.22 -14.15
CA LYS A 239 -14.87 14.85 -13.76
C LYS A 239 -14.90 13.86 -14.92
N GLY A 240 -15.27 14.29 -16.13
CA GLY A 240 -15.29 13.41 -17.30
C GLY A 240 -13.88 12.91 -17.69
N HIS A 241 -12.86 13.74 -17.42
CA HIS A 241 -11.47 13.45 -17.74
C HIS A 241 -10.89 12.35 -16.83
N ILE A 242 -11.15 12.42 -15.52
CA ILE A 242 -10.64 11.42 -14.56
C ILE A 242 -11.38 10.08 -14.70
N ILE A 243 -12.69 10.12 -14.96
CA ILE A 243 -13.52 8.91 -15.12
C ILE A 243 -13.06 8.09 -16.33
N ALA A 244 -12.59 8.72 -17.40
CA ALA A 244 -12.19 8.05 -18.64
C ALA A 244 -11.10 6.98 -18.45
N PHE A 245 -10.28 7.09 -17.40
CA PHE A 245 -9.26 6.09 -17.07
C PHE A 245 -9.66 5.17 -15.90
N SER A 246 -10.84 5.36 -15.32
CA SER A 246 -11.30 4.59 -14.15
C SER A 246 -12.38 3.54 -14.48
N VAL A 247 -12.95 3.56 -15.69
CA VAL A 247 -14.04 2.67 -16.11
C VAL A 247 -13.89 2.20 -17.56
N ASP A 248 -14.56 1.10 -17.90
CA ASP A 248 -14.49 0.48 -19.23
C ASP A 248 -15.80 0.55 -20.04
N ASN A 249 -16.92 0.95 -19.42
CA ASN A 249 -18.24 0.89 -20.03
C ASN A 249 -19.13 2.09 -19.69
N LYS A 250 -20.11 2.34 -20.55
CA LYS A 250 -21.01 3.50 -20.47
C LYS A 250 -21.80 3.56 -19.17
N LYS A 251 -22.27 2.43 -18.65
CA LYS A 251 -23.07 2.38 -17.42
C LYS A 251 -22.23 2.85 -16.23
N SER A 252 -21.05 2.26 -16.04
CA SER A 252 -20.10 2.64 -14.99
C SER A 252 -19.66 4.09 -15.12
N TYR A 253 -19.49 4.61 -16.34
CA TYR A 253 -19.20 6.03 -16.57
C TYR A 253 -20.31 6.94 -16.01
N HIS A 254 -21.57 6.63 -16.27
CA HIS A 254 -22.69 7.42 -15.75
C HIS A 254 -22.83 7.31 -14.22
N GLU A 255 -22.70 6.10 -13.66
CA GLU A 255 -22.71 5.87 -12.21
C GLU A 255 -21.59 6.68 -11.52
N LEU A 256 -20.38 6.63 -12.09
CA LEU A 256 -19.23 7.37 -11.56
C LEU A 256 -19.41 8.89 -11.71
N SER A 257 -20.01 9.35 -12.81
CA SER A 257 -20.33 10.77 -13.01
C SER A 257 -21.32 11.29 -11.97
N GLU A 258 -22.29 10.49 -11.53
CA GLU A 258 -23.19 10.82 -10.42
C GLU A 258 -22.47 10.77 -9.07
N ARG A 259 -21.62 9.75 -8.84
CA ARG A 259 -20.78 9.67 -7.64
C ARG A 259 -19.87 10.91 -7.49
N PHE A 260 -19.28 11.40 -8.58
CA PHE A 260 -18.48 12.63 -8.56
C PHE A 260 -19.30 13.89 -8.24
N LYS A 261 -20.61 13.93 -8.52
CA LYS A 261 -21.45 15.03 -8.03
C LYS A 261 -21.52 14.99 -6.51
N TYR A 262 -21.72 13.82 -5.91
CA TYR A 262 -21.74 13.66 -4.45
C TYR A 262 -20.41 14.10 -3.81
N LEU A 263 -19.28 13.71 -4.38
CA LEU A 263 -17.95 14.16 -3.92
C LEU A 263 -17.79 15.70 -4.05
N SER A 264 -18.32 16.31 -5.10
CA SER A 264 -18.13 17.74 -5.35
C SER A 264 -19.30 18.61 -4.86
N ALA A 265 -20.33 18.77 -5.69
CA ALA A 265 -21.36 19.81 -5.57
C ALA A 265 -22.78 19.27 -5.79
N LEU A 266 -23.11 18.11 -5.22
CA LEU A 266 -24.47 17.56 -5.27
C LEU A 266 -25.44 18.51 -4.54
N LYS A 267 -26.62 18.66 -5.11
CA LYS A 267 -27.74 19.41 -4.53
C LYS A 267 -28.90 18.45 -4.26
N ASP A 268 -29.63 18.68 -3.17
CA ASP A 268 -30.87 17.97 -2.88
C ASP A 268 -32.05 18.54 -3.71
N GLU A 269 -33.25 17.97 -3.50
CA GLU A 269 -34.48 18.38 -4.19
C GLU A 269 -34.88 19.84 -3.90
N GLN A 270 -34.39 20.40 -2.79
CA GLN A 270 -34.63 21.78 -2.36
C GLN A 270 -33.53 22.74 -2.85
N GLY A 271 -32.53 22.25 -3.57
CA GLY A 271 -31.42 23.03 -4.11
C GLY A 271 -30.31 23.33 -3.10
N ILE A 272 -30.34 22.72 -1.91
CA ILE A 272 -29.31 22.84 -0.87
C ILE A 272 -28.12 21.97 -1.26
N GLU A 273 -26.91 22.52 -1.13
CA GLU A 273 -25.68 21.79 -1.43
C GLU A 273 -25.36 20.77 -0.35
N ILE A 274 -25.55 19.49 -0.70
CA ILE A 274 -25.23 18.32 0.13
C ILE A 274 -23.92 17.64 -0.29
N GLY A 275 -23.26 18.14 -1.33
CA GLY A 275 -21.96 17.66 -1.78
C GLY A 275 -20.88 17.74 -0.70
N ILE A 276 -19.97 16.77 -0.68
CA ILE A 276 -18.92 16.68 0.34
C ILE A 276 -18.00 17.90 0.28
N ARG A 277 -17.47 18.26 -0.89
CA ARG A 277 -16.56 19.42 -1.03
C ARG A 277 -17.20 20.71 -0.51
N THR A 278 -18.47 20.98 -0.84
CA THR A 278 -19.16 22.17 -0.32
C THR A 278 -19.21 22.13 1.20
N ASN A 279 -19.59 21.01 1.81
CA ASN A 279 -19.67 20.90 3.26
C ASN A 279 -18.33 21.10 3.96
N LEU A 280 -17.23 20.62 3.38
CA LEU A 280 -15.90 20.77 3.96
C LEU A 280 -15.31 22.17 3.73
N VAL A 281 -15.27 22.61 2.47
CA VAL A 281 -14.56 23.83 2.05
C VAL A 281 -15.37 25.09 2.34
N HIS A 282 -16.70 25.05 2.15
CA HIS A 282 -17.55 26.23 2.30
C HIS A 282 -18.26 26.28 3.66
N ASN A 283 -18.67 25.13 4.20
CA ASN A 283 -19.35 25.08 5.50
C ASN A 283 -18.41 24.73 6.68
N GLY A 284 -17.11 24.48 6.41
CA GLY A 284 -16.10 24.25 7.45
C GLY A 284 -16.30 22.98 8.28
N LYS A 285 -17.08 22.01 7.78
CA LYS A 285 -17.27 20.72 8.46
C LYS A 285 -16.05 19.83 8.30
N LEU A 286 -15.87 18.89 9.22
CA LEU A 286 -14.92 17.79 9.07
C LEU A 286 -15.55 16.63 8.29
N LEU A 287 -14.76 15.87 7.55
CA LEU A 287 -15.24 14.72 6.78
C LEU A 287 -15.93 13.68 7.66
N GLU A 288 -15.38 13.47 8.85
CA GLU A 288 -15.88 12.60 9.91
C GLU A 288 -17.22 13.07 10.49
N GLN A 289 -17.60 14.34 10.30
CA GLN A 289 -18.90 14.89 10.71
C GLN A 289 -19.94 14.83 9.58
N VAL A 290 -19.49 14.68 8.33
CA VAL A 290 -20.36 14.61 7.16
C VAL A 290 -20.77 13.16 6.87
N LEU A 291 -19.92 12.20 7.27
CA LEU A 291 -20.13 10.77 7.06
C LEU A 291 -20.61 10.09 8.35
N ASP A 292 -21.57 9.17 8.22
CA ASP A 292 -22.30 8.60 9.36
C ASP A 292 -21.52 7.46 10.03
N LYS A 293 -20.66 6.77 9.27
CA LYS A 293 -19.92 5.61 9.74
C LYS A 293 -18.42 5.90 9.87
N PRO A 294 -17.75 5.42 10.94
CA PRO A 294 -16.31 5.70 11.17
C PRO A 294 -15.36 5.23 10.05
N TYR A 295 -15.73 4.21 9.26
CA TYR A 295 -14.91 3.68 8.18
C TYR A 295 -15.10 4.41 6.84
N GLU A 296 -16.16 5.21 6.70
CA GLU A 296 -16.49 5.88 5.43
C GLU A 296 -15.44 6.92 4.99
N PRO A 297 -14.83 7.73 5.90
CA PRO A 297 -13.75 8.63 5.51
C PRO A 297 -12.57 7.90 4.85
N GLU A 298 -12.13 6.78 5.43
CA GLU A 298 -11.04 5.96 4.91
C GLU A 298 -11.38 5.41 3.52
N PHE A 299 -12.59 4.87 3.36
CA PHE A 299 -13.07 4.34 2.08
C PHE A 299 -13.18 5.42 1.01
N MET A 300 -13.57 6.64 1.40
CA MET A 300 -13.59 7.78 0.50
C MET A 300 -12.19 8.19 0.06
N ILE A 301 -11.20 8.16 0.94
CA ILE A 301 -9.80 8.40 0.55
C ILE A 301 -9.31 7.30 -0.39
N LYS A 302 -9.65 6.03 -0.12
CA LYS A 302 -9.31 4.92 -1.02
C LYS A 302 -9.94 5.07 -2.41
N GLU A 303 -11.20 5.50 -2.44
CA GLU A 303 -11.92 5.79 -3.68
C GLU A 303 -11.20 6.89 -4.49
N LEU A 304 -10.79 7.99 -3.84
CA LEU A 304 -10.08 9.07 -4.51
C LEU A 304 -8.69 8.65 -5.01
N GLN A 305 -7.93 7.91 -4.21
CA GLN A 305 -6.64 7.35 -4.64
C GLN A 305 -6.82 6.44 -5.86
N TYR A 306 -7.86 5.61 -5.91
CA TYR A 306 -8.12 4.76 -7.08
C TYR A 306 -8.24 5.60 -8.37
N TYR A 307 -8.99 6.70 -8.33
CA TYR A 307 -9.12 7.60 -9.49
C TYR A 307 -7.81 8.28 -9.86
N ILE A 308 -7.09 8.81 -8.87
CA ILE A 308 -5.81 9.50 -9.05
C ILE A 308 -4.76 8.55 -9.64
N CYS A 309 -4.61 7.36 -9.06
CA CYS A 309 -3.61 6.39 -9.47
C CYS A 309 -3.90 5.83 -10.86
N ASN A 310 -5.15 5.53 -11.22
CA ASN A 310 -5.47 5.10 -12.59
C ASN A 310 -5.09 6.16 -13.64
N TYR A 311 -5.29 7.44 -13.31
CA TYR A 311 -4.87 8.53 -14.20
C TYR A 311 -3.35 8.65 -14.27
N LEU A 312 -2.66 8.54 -13.14
CA LEU A 312 -1.20 8.54 -13.08
C LEU A 312 -0.60 7.37 -13.87
N GLU A 313 -1.16 6.17 -13.79
CA GLU A 313 -0.74 5.02 -14.58
C GLU A 313 -0.85 5.30 -16.09
N ALA A 314 -1.95 5.93 -16.52
CA ALA A 314 -2.06 6.39 -17.90
C ALA A 314 -1.00 7.45 -18.24
N CYS A 315 -0.65 8.36 -17.32
CA CYS A 315 0.45 9.31 -17.55
C CYS A 315 1.81 8.62 -17.65
N PHE A 316 2.12 7.65 -16.78
CA PHE A 316 3.37 6.86 -16.84
C PHE A 316 3.52 6.15 -18.18
N GLU A 317 2.46 5.50 -18.67
CA GLU A 317 2.46 4.83 -19.98
C GLU A 317 2.70 5.78 -21.16
N ASN A 318 2.47 7.08 -20.96
CA ASN A 318 2.52 8.10 -22.01
C ASN A 318 3.50 9.23 -21.66
N TYR A 319 4.48 8.98 -20.79
CA TYR A 319 5.37 10.00 -20.19
C TYR A 319 6.14 10.85 -21.21
N LYS A 320 6.41 10.32 -22.40
CA LYS A 320 7.11 10.99 -23.51
C LYS A 320 6.24 11.92 -24.35
N MET A 321 4.91 11.88 -24.17
CA MET A 321 3.99 12.65 -25.00
C MET A 321 3.91 14.12 -24.59
N SER A 322 3.49 14.97 -25.54
CA SER A 322 2.95 16.29 -25.20
C SER A 322 1.58 16.14 -24.54
N TRP A 323 1.19 17.15 -23.78
CA TRP A 323 -0.11 17.19 -23.12
C TRP A 323 -1.27 17.14 -24.12
N GLU A 324 -1.16 17.84 -25.24
CA GLU A 324 -2.17 17.85 -26.30
C GLU A 324 -2.49 16.44 -26.82
N LYS A 325 -1.46 15.63 -27.11
CA LYS A 325 -1.63 14.25 -27.57
C LYS A 325 -2.25 13.37 -26.49
N PHE A 326 -1.91 13.61 -25.22
CA PHE A 326 -2.49 12.88 -24.11
C PHE A 326 -3.98 13.20 -23.95
N VAL A 327 -4.38 14.46 -24.15
CA VAL A 327 -5.79 14.87 -24.20
C VAL A 327 -6.54 14.18 -25.33
N GLU A 328 -5.96 14.07 -26.54
CA GLU A 328 -6.55 13.31 -27.65
C GLU A 328 -6.80 11.84 -27.28
N LYS A 329 -5.81 11.19 -26.64
CA LYS A 329 -5.93 9.80 -26.17
C LYS A 329 -7.04 9.63 -25.13
N ARG A 330 -7.17 10.59 -24.22
CA ARG A 330 -8.26 10.63 -23.22
C ARG A 330 -9.63 10.75 -23.88
N GLU A 331 -9.78 11.63 -24.88
CA GLU A 331 -11.05 11.78 -25.61
C GLU A 331 -11.38 10.55 -26.45
N GLN A 332 -10.37 9.87 -27.03
CA GLN A 332 -10.57 8.58 -27.69
C GLN A 332 -11.09 7.54 -26.70
N ARG A 333 -10.44 7.43 -25.53
CA ARG A 333 -10.83 6.48 -24.49
C ARG A 333 -12.28 6.69 -24.05
N LYS A 334 -12.69 7.94 -23.89
CA LYS A 334 -14.09 8.29 -23.57
C LYS A 334 -15.08 7.81 -24.64
N LYS A 335 -14.74 7.96 -25.93
CA LYS A 335 -15.58 7.44 -27.04
C LYS A 335 -15.68 5.92 -27.01
N GLU A 336 -14.60 5.22 -26.67
CA GLU A 336 -14.60 3.75 -26.53
C GLU A 336 -15.56 3.30 -25.42
N ILE A 337 -15.51 3.97 -24.27
CA ILE A 337 -16.39 3.71 -23.13
C ILE A 337 -17.87 3.93 -23.49
N GLU A 338 -18.17 5.03 -24.19
CA GLU A 338 -19.54 5.36 -24.63
C GLU A 338 -20.12 4.32 -25.60
N ASN A 339 -19.26 3.63 -26.36
CA ASN A 339 -19.64 2.56 -27.29
C ASN A 339 -19.69 1.17 -26.63
N ASN A 340 -19.08 0.99 -25.46
CA ASN A 340 -19.11 -0.28 -24.73
C ASN A 340 -20.36 -0.39 -23.84
N LEU A 341 -21.32 -1.20 -24.28
CA LEU A 341 -22.60 -1.44 -23.61
C LEU A 341 -22.56 -2.58 -22.58
N ASN A 342 -21.40 -3.22 -22.37
CA ASN A 342 -21.29 -4.32 -21.42
C ASN A 342 -21.69 -3.85 -20.00
N LYS A 343 -22.50 -4.65 -19.31
CA LYS A 343 -22.90 -4.37 -17.94
C LYS A 343 -21.76 -4.73 -16.99
N PHE A 344 -21.30 -3.75 -16.21
CA PHE A 344 -20.67 -4.04 -14.93
C PHE A 344 -21.77 -4.28 -13.88
N GLU A 345 -21.70 -5.41 -13.20
CA GLU A 345 -22.63 -5.81 -12.12
C GLU A 345 -21.95 -5.80 -10.73
N GLY A 346 -20.69 -5.36 -10.64
CA GLY A 346 -19.94 -5.39 -9.38
C GLY A 346 -20.37 -4.29 -8.41
N LYS A 347 -20.54 -4.65 -7.14
CA LYS A 347 -20.45 -3.71 -6.01
C LYS A 347 -18.99 -3.47 -5.66
N TYR A 348 -18.70 -2.39 -4.94
CA TYR A 348 -17.36 -2.11 -4.42
C TYR A 348 -16.93 -3.19 -3.43
N VAL A 349 -15.70 -3.68 -3.58
CA VAL A 349 -15.08 -4.62 -2.62
C VAL A 349 -14.65 -3.85 -1.37
N SER A 350 -14.84 -4.44 -0.19
CA SER A 350 -14.42 -3.84 1.07
C SER A 350 -12.90 -3.95 1.29
N ASP A 351 -12.43 -3.29 2.34
CA ASP A 351 -11.10 -3.44 2.93
C ASP A 351 -10.94 -4.75 3.75
N THR A 352 -11.93 -5.64 3.76
CA THR A 352 -11.96 -6.83 4.61
C THR A 352 -11.90 -8.09 3.75
N LEU A 353 -11.01 -9.01 4.10
CA LEU A 353 -10.84 -10.31 3.45
C LEU A 353 -10.92 -11.41 4.50
N VAL A 354 -11.61 -12.50 4.16
CA VAL A 354 -11.59 -13.73 4.97
C VAL A 354 -10.82 -14.79 4.20
N LEU A 355 -9.71 -15.25 4.79
CA LEU A 355 -8.89 -16.35 4.29
C LEU A 355 -9.18 -17.61 5.09
N ILE A 356 -9.56 -18.68 4.41
CA ILE A 356 -9.94 -19.94 5.04
C ILE A 356 -9.04 -21.04 4.53
N ASP A 357 -8.22 -21.56 5.44
CA ASP A 357 -7.55 -22.83 5.30
C ASP A 357 -8.61 -23.94 5.36
N PHE A 358 -8.98 -24.47 4.20
CA PHE A 358 -10.12 -25.36 4.10
C PHE A 358 -9.87 -26.71 4.78
N GLU A 359 -8.64 -27.22 4.72
CA GLU A 359 -8.29 -28.50 5.35
C GLU A 359 -8.43 -28.41 6.87
N PHE A 360 -7.92 -27.32 7.46
CA PHE A 360 -8.14 -27.01 8.86
C PHE A 360 -9.63 -26.87 9.18
N PHE A 361 -10.34 -26.01 8.43
CA PHE A 361 -11.76 -25.73 8.63
C PHE A 361 -12.60 -27.01 8.65
N ASN A 362 -12.41 -27.88 7.65
CA ASN A 362 -13.22 -29.08 7.46
C ASN A 362 -12.91 -30.13 8.53
N LYS A 363 -11.64 -30.23 8.96
CA LYS A 363 -11.22 -31.07 10.08
C LYS A 363 -11.82 -30.59 11.39
N ALA A 364 -11.76 -29.29 11.68
CA ALA A 364 -12.33 -28.69 12.88
C ALA A 364 -13.84 -28.94 12.97
N LEU A 365 -14.56 -28.81 11.85
CA LEU A 365 -15.98 -29.12 11.79
C LEU A 365 -16.28 -30.60 12.07
N LYS A 366 -15.48 -31.51 11.49
CA LYS A 366 -15.59 -32.95 11.74
C LYS A 366 -15.39 -33.30 13.22
N GLU A 367 -14.38 -32.70 13.87
CA GLU A 367 -14.11 -32.91 15.30
C GLU A 367 -15.32 -32.53 16.17
N ILE A 368 -16.01 -31.43 15.87
CA ILE A 368 -17.24 -31.02 16.60
C ILE A 368 -18.32 -32.09 16.50
N TYR A 369 -18.60 -32.63 15.32
CA TYR A 369 -19.60 -33.68 15.17
C TYR A 369 -19.19 -35.00 15.83
N GLN A 370 -17.90 -35.29 15.90
CA GLN A 370 -17.39 -36.45 16.63
C GLN A 370 -17.54 -36.30 18.15
N MET A 371 -17.37 -35.07 18.67
CA MET A 371 -17.59 -34.75 20.09
C MET A 371 -19.07 -34.72 20.47
N TYR A 372 -19.95 -34.39 19.51
CA TYR A 372 -21.38 -34.24 19.74
C TYR A 372 -22.24 -35.02 18.70
N PRO A 373 -22.15 -36.36 18.65
CA PRO A 373 -22.83 -37.19 17.67
C PRO A 373 -24.36 -37.10 17.75
N GLN A 374 -24.93 -36.73 18.91
CA GLN A 374 -26.36 -36.49 19.07
C GLN A 374 -26.90 -35.37 18.16
N TYR A 375 -26.03 -34.50 17.64
CA TYR A 375 -26.40 -33.37 16.78
C TYR A 375 -26.11 -33.59 15.29
N THR A 376 -25.76 -34.80 14.86
CA THR A 376 -25.46 -35.10 13.44
C THR A 376 -26.59 -34.75 12.47
N GLN A 377 -27.84 -34.72 12.95
CA GLN A 377 -29.01 -34.29 12.16
C GLN A 377 -29.04 -32.79 11.86
N ARG A 378 -28.35 -31.96 12.68
CA ARG A 378 -28.21 -30.52 12.44
C ARG A 378 -27.07 -30.32 11.44
N LYS A 379 -27.42 -29.96 10.21
CA LYS A 379 -26.46 -29.82 9.09
C LYS A 379 -25.71 -28.50 9.13
N PHE A 380 -24.49 -28.49 8.60
CA PHE A 380 -23.69 -27.29 8.41
C PHE A 380 -24.36 -26.37 7.37
N ASP A 381 -24.46 -25.08 7.67
CA ASP A 381 -24.97 -24.05 6.77
C ASP A 381 -23.89 -23.01 6.46
N MET A 382 -23.50 -22.93 5.19
CA MET A 382 -22.46 -22.01 4.73
C MET A 382 -22.84 -20.55 5.04
N GLY A 383 -24.08 -20.14 4.79
CA GLY A 383 -24.52 -18.75 5.00
C GLY A 383 -24.36 -18.31 6.46
N SER A 384 -24.77 -19.16 7.40
CA SER A 384 -24.61 -18.93 8.84
C SER A 384 -23.15 -18.85 9.25
N PHE A 385 -22.30 -19.74 8.70
CA PHE A 385 -20.87 -19.71 8.95
C PHE A 385 -20.21 -18.39 8.51
N LEU A 386 -20.47 -17.95 7.27
CA LEU A 386 -19.91 -16.70 6.73
C LEU A 386 -20.32 -15.50 7.60
N TYR A 387 -21.62 -15.39 7.94
CA TYR A 387 -22.13 -14.32 8.80
C TYR A 387 -21.46 -14.30 10.17
N ARG A 388 -21.36 -15.48 10.81
CA ARG A 388 -20.79 -15.58 12.15
C ARG A 388 -19.31 -15.25 12.15
N CYS A 389 -18.56 -15.64 11.12
CA CYS A 389 -17.13 -15.32 11.02
C CYS A 389 -16.88 -13.80 11.09
N VAL A 390 -17.59 -13.03 10.29
CA VAL A 390 -17.47 -11.56 10.26
C VAL A 390 -18.04 -10.95 11.53
N SER A 391 -19.12 -11.51 12.08
CA SER A 391 -19.71 -11.04 13.34
C SER A 391 -18.78 -11.19 14.54
N GLN A 392 -17.89 -12.20 14.58
CA GLN A 392 -16.96 -12.42 15.70
C GLN A 392 -15.95 -11.28 15.85
N VAL A 393 -15.57 -10.65 14.74
CA VAL A 393 -14.57 -9.58 14.74
C VAL A 393 -15.22 -8.18 14.81
N GLY A 394 -16.55 -8.10 14.75
CA GLY A 394 -17.28 -6.83 14.84
C GLY A 394 -17.11 -5.91 13.63
N ILE A 395 -16.78 -6.46 12.46
CA ILE A 395 -16.53 -5.69 11.24
C ILE A 395 -17.80 -5.64 10.38
N GLU A 396 -18.46 -4.48 10.35
CA GLU A 396 -19.61 -4.22 9.47
C GLU A 396 -19.14 -3.45 8.22
N ARG A 397 -19.50 -3.94 7.02
CA ARG A 397 -19.24 -3.33 5.70
C ARG A 397 -20.50 -3.35 4.84
N LYS A 398 -21.60 -2.81 5.38
CA LYS A 398 -22.89 -2.73 4.72
C LYS A 398 -22.76 -2.03 3.35
N GLY A 399 -23.26 -2.68 2.29
CA GLY A 399 -23.19 -2.16 0.92
C GLY A 399 -21.93 -2.54 0.15
N PHE A 400 -20.93 -3.14 0.80
CA PHE A 400 -19.69 -3.60 0.16
C PHE A 400 -19.64 -5.13 0.09
N LYS A 401 -18.82 -5.64 -0.83
CA LYS A 401 -18.50 -7.06 -0.97
C LYS A 401 -17.33 -7.45 -0.06
N ILE A 402 -17.53 -8.44 0.80
CA ILE A 402 -16.48 -9.08 1.62
C ILE A 402 -16.14 -10.43 0.97
N PRO A 403 -14.96 -10.57 0.36
CA PRO A 403 -14.50 -11.84 -0.18
C PRO A 403 -14.17 -12.84 0.93
N PHE A 404 -14.66 -14.06 0.75
CA PHE A 404 -14.27 -15.26 1.48
C PHE A 404 -13.50 -16.17 0.53
N GLN A 405 -12.19 -16.26 0.73
CA GLN A 405 -11.32 -17.07 -0.09
C GLN A 405 -10.98 -18.37 0.64
N PHE A 406 -11.49 -19.47 0.12
CA PHE A 406 -11.13 -20.82 0.55
C PHE A 406 -9.89 -21.28 -0.19
N ILE A 407 -8.90 -21.75 0.56
CA ILE A 407 -7.63 -22.29 0.05
C ILE A 407 -7.67 -23.79 0.28
N ILE A 408 -7.73 -24.56 -0.81
CA ILE A 408 -7.98 -26.00 -0.77
C ILE A 408 -6.76 -26.78 -1.30
N ASP A 409 -6.47 -27.94 -0.72
CA ASP A 409 -5.52 -28.91 -1.30
C ASP A 409 -6.24 -29.78 -2.34
N SER A 410 -7.45 -30.23 -1.99
CA SER A 410 -8.29 -31.04 -2.86
C SER A 410 -9.76 -30.62 -2.82
N ASN A 411 -10.47 -30.84 -3.93
CA ASN A 411 -11.90 -30.55 -4.02
C ASN A 411 -12.72 -31.64 -3.32
N VAL A 412 -12.98 -31.45 -2.03
CA VAL A 412 -13.78 -32.39 -1.22
C VAL A 412 -15.06 -31.75 -0.69
N LYS A 413 -15.94 -32.60 -0.16
CA LYS A 413 -17.19 -32.17 0.47
C LYS A 413 -16.93 -31.49 1.80
N ILE A 414 -17.73 -30.46 2.07
CA ILE A 414 -17.85 -29.90 3.41
C ILE A 414 -18.51 -30.93 4.33
N TYR A 415 -17.91 -31.16 5.48
CA TYR A 415 -18.37 -32.18 6.41
C TYR A 415 -19.78 -31.87 6.94
N ASN A 416 -20.69 -32.84 6.78
CA ASN A 416 -22.10 -32.74 7.18
C ASN A 416 -22.84 -31.51 6.63
N ASP A 417 -22.48 -31.06 5.43
CA ASP A 417 -23.12 -29.94 4.73
C ASP A 417 -24.59 -30.16 4.42
N ALA A 418 -25.40 -29.10 4.58
CA ALA A 418 -26.83 -29.10 4.27
C ALA A 418 -27.09 -29.30 2.77
N GLN A 419 -26.20 -28.83 1.90
CA GLN A 419 -26.35 -28.95 0.45
C GLN A 419 -25.64 -30.19 -0.13
N ASN A 420 -24.82 -30.89 0.66
CA ASN A 420 -24.01 -32.04 0.27
C ASN A 420 -23.11 -31.75 -0.96
N LYS A 421 -22.62 -30.52 -1.07
CA LYS A 421 -21.79 -30.01 -2.18
C LYS A 421 -20.30 -30.14 -1.89
N ASN A 422 -19.48 -30.17 -2.95
CA ASN A 422 -18.05 -29.96 -2.82
C ASN A 422 -17.76 -28.47 -2.62
N ILE A 423 -16.61 -28.14 -2.05
CA ILE A 423 -16.24 -26.74 -1.80
C ILE A 423 -16.20 -25.90 -3.10
N ILE A 424 -15.72 -26.46 -4.21
CA ILE A 424 -15.68 -25.72 -5.48
C ILE A 424 -17.08 -25.36 -6.00
N ASP A 425 -18.11 -26.13 -5.62
CA ASP A 425 -19.49 -25.89 -6.05
C ASP A 425 -20.10 -24.64 -5.36
N TYR A 426 -19.39 -24.04 -4.39
CA TYR A 426 -19.75 -22.78 -3.76
C TYR A 426 -19.09 -21.56 -4.41
N GLU A 427 -18.17 -21.76 -5.35
CA GLU A 427 -17.51 -20.65 -6.04
C GLU A 427 -18.57 -19.73 -6.72
N GLN A 428 -18.37 -18.41 -6.58
CA GLN A 428 -19.30 -17.37 -7.06
C GLN A 428 -20.68 -17.36 -6.39
N PHE A 429 -20.92 -18.17 -5.36
CA PHE A 429 -22.08 -17.93 -4.50
C PHE A 429 -21.83 -16.75 -3.58
N GLY A 430 -22.90 -16.03 -3.29
CA GLY A 430 -22.86 -14.94 -2.35
C GLY A 430 -24.13 -14.80 -1.53
N VAL A 431 -23.99 -14.13 -0.40
CA VAL A 431 -25.09 -13.88 0.56
C VAL A 431 -25.08 -12.42 0.94
N ASN A 432 -26.19 -11.73 0.72
CA ASN A 432 -26.35 -10.36 1.18
C ASN A 432 -26.85 -10.34 2.62
N THR A 433 -26.10 -9.69 3.52
CA THR A 433 -26.40 -9.62 4.94
C THR A 433 -26.37 -8.18 5.46
N PRO A 434 -26.85 -7.92 6.69
CA PRO A 434 -26.65 -6.61 7.33
C PRO A 434 -25.18 -6.22 7.52
N LEU A 435 -24.26 -7.21 7.57
CA LEU A 435 -22.82 -6.98 7.75
C LEU A 435 -22.09 -6.70 6.42
N GLY A 436 -22.69 -7.01 5.28
CA GLY A 436 -22.06 -6.91 3.96
C GLY A 436 -22.59 -7.97 2.99
N GLU A 437 -22.22 -7.86 1.72
CA GLU A 437 -22.41 -8.92 0.73
C GLU A 437 -21.20 -9.84 0.78
N PHE A 438 -21.40 -11.12 1.03
CA PHE A 438 -20.30 -12.08 1.06
C PHE A 438 -20.19 -12.75 -0.29
N ASP A 439 -18.98 -12.84 -0.84
CA ASP A 439 -18.70 -13.56 -2.08
C ASP A 439 -17.70 -14.67 -1.79
N ILE A 440 -17.98 -15.89 -2.27
CA ILE A 440 -17.11 -17.04 -2.09
C ILE A 440 -16.20 -17.21 -3.30
N TYR A 441 -14.90 -17.28 -3.02
CA TYR A 441 -13.85 -17.62 -3.96
C TYR A 441 -13.15 -18.88 -3.49
N VAL A 442 -12.80 -19.76 -4.42
CA VAL A 442 -12.08 -21.01 -4.11
C VAL A 442 -10.80 -21.01 -4.92
N SER A 443 -9.68 -21.21 -4.25
CA SER A 443 -8.36 -21.23 -4.89
C SER A 443 -7.64 -22.54 -4.58
N GLN A 444 -7.13 -23.19 -5.62
CA GLN A 444 -6.37 -24.43 -5.56
C GLN A 444 -5.09 -24.25 -6.38
N LYS A 445 -3.93 -24.56 -5.79
CA LYS A 445 -2.64 -24.56 -6.52
C LYS A 445 -2.03 -25.96 -6.47
N TYR A 446 -1.54 -26.43 -7.61
CA TYR A 446 -0.80 -27.69 -7.69
C TYR A 446 0.58 -27.50 -7.02
N GLY A 447 0.90 -28.30 -6.00
CA GLY A 447 2.20 -28.25 -5.33
C GLY A 447 2.10 -28.41 -3.81
N ASN A 448 3.02 -27.78 -3.08
CA ASN A 448 2.99 -27.78 -1.62
C ASN A 448 1.92 -26.78 -1.12
N TYR A 449 0.83 -27.31 -0.57
CA TYR A 449 -0.28 -26.55 0.00
C TYR A 449 0.16 -25.48 1.01
N PHE A 450 1.09 -25.81 1.91
CA PHE A 450 1.54 -24.89 2.95
C PHE A 450 2.34 -23.71 2.40
N THR A 451 3.23 -23.97 1.44
CA THR A 451 3.95 -22.90 0.73
C THR A 451 2.98 -21.99 -0.01
N TYR A 452 1.93 -22.55 -0.62
CA TYR A 452 0.91 -21.73 -1.27
C TYR A 452 0.12 -20.87 -0.27
N LEU A 453 -0.26 -21.42 0.89
CA LEU A 453 -0.92 -20.65 1.95
C LEU A 453 -0.04 -19.50 2.45
N GLU A 454 1.26 -19.73 2.66
CA GLU A 454 2.24 -18.70 3.01
C GLU A 454 2.35 -17.62 1.91
N ASP A 455 2.47 -18.01 0.64
CA ASP A 455 2.54 -17.08 -0.50
C ASP A 455 1.29 -16.17 -0.54
N VAL A 456 0.09 -16.75 -0.40
CA VAL A 456 -1.18 -16.02 -0.42
C VAL A 456 -1.25 -15.03 0.74
N LEU A 457 -0.88 -15.48 1.95
CA LEU A 457 -0.84 -14.59 3.11
C LEU A 457 0.18 -13.46 2.92
N TYR A 458 1.35 -13.76 2.36
CA TYR A 458 2.36 -12.75 2.05
C TYR A 458 1.78 -11.67 1.13
N GLU A 459 1.18 -12.06 0.00
CA GLU A 459 0.61 -11.13 -0.97
C GLU A 459 -0.44 -10.19 -0.35
N TYR A 460 -1.35 -10.71 0.48
CA TYR A 460 -2.40 -9.89 1.11
C TYR A 460 -1.90 -9.01 2.25
N THR A 461 -0.78 -9.39 2.88
CA THR A 461 -0.19 -8.63 4.00
C THR A 461 0.81 -7.56 3.57
N LEU A 462 1.19 -7.55 2.29
CA LEU A 462 1.99 -6.48 1.71
C LEU A 462 1.28 -5.12 1.78
N GLU A 463 2.00 -4.11 2.27
CA GLU A 463 1.58 -2.71 2.23
C GLU A 463 2.17 -2.04 0.99
N ARG A 464 1.35 -1.94 -0.04
CA ARG A 464 1.68 -1.30 -1.32
C ARG A 464 0.48 -0.52 -1.83
N ASN A 465 0.73 0.37 -2.78
CA ASN A 465 -0.31 1.04 -3.53
C ASN A 465 -1.21 0.01 -4.18
N TYR A 466 -2.47 -0.05 -3.75
CA TYR A 466 -3.38 -1.12 -4.18
C TYR A 466 -3.89 -0.97 -5.62
N VAL A 467 -3.59 0.13 -6.32
CA VAL A 467 -3.80 0.21 -7.77
C VAL A 467 -2.70 -0.55 -8.51
N LEU A 468 -1.47 -0.51 -7.99
CA LEU A 468 -0.33 -1.25 -8.55
C LEU A 468 -0.33 -2.71 -8.11
N VAL A 469 -0.72 -2.97 -6.86
CA VAL A 469 -0.77 -4.30 -6.24
C VAL A 469 -2.15 -4.53 -5.61
N PRO A 470 -3.16 -4.97 -6.38
CA PRO A 470 -4.55 -5.10 -5.92
C PRO A 470 -4.79 -5.89 -4.62
N PRO A 471 -4.03 -6.96 -4.30
CA PRO A 471 -4.14 -7.64 -3.00
C PRO A 471 -3.90 -6.74 -1.78
N SER A 472 -3.11 -5.67 -1.92
CA SER A 472 -2.75 -4.78 -0.81
C SER A 472 -3.92 -3.94 -0.27
N LYS A 473 -5.09 -3.90 -0.96
CA LYS A 473 -6.26 -3.09 -0.55
C LYS A 473 -6.94 -3.51 0.76
N PHE A 474 -6.68 -4.74 1.21
CA PHE A 474 -7.34 -5.29 2.40
C PHE A 474 -6.58 -4.89 3.66
N ASP A 475 -7.27 -4.25 4.60
CA ASP A 475 -6.72 -3.80 5.87
C ASP A 475 -7.07 -4.75 7.01
N ASN A 476 -8.20 -5.45 6.86
CA ASN A 476 -8.71 -6.39 7.84
C ASN A 476 -8.66 -7.79 7.22
N ILE A 477 -7.82 -8.66 7.77
CA ILE A 477 -7.67 -10.04 7.30
C ILE A 477 -8.13 -10.97 8.40
N ILE A 478 -9.21 -11.70 8.16
CA ILE A 478 -9.68 -12.77 9.05
C ILE A 478 -9.10 -14.08 8.54
N LEU A 479 -8.13 -14.65 9.25
CA LEU A 479 -7.49 -15.91 8.91
C LEU A 479 -8.06 -17.04 9.76
N ILE A 480 -8.72 -18.01 9.14
CA ILE A 480 -9.16 -19.25 9.76
C ILE A 480 -8.11 -20.33 9.45
N SER A 481 -7.22 -20.63 10.40
CA SER A 481 -6.16 -21.63 10.29
C SER A 481 -5.58 -21.96 11.67
N ASP A 482 -4.99 -23.15 11.86
CA ASP A 482 -4.37 -23.59 13.12
C ASP A 482 -2.87 -23.92 13.03
N ARG A 483 -2.10 -23.11 12.27
CA ARG A 483 -0.62 -23.19 12.16
C ARG A 483 -0.12 -24.20 11.12
N ASN A 484 -0.77 -24.25 9.98
CA ASN A 484 -0.38 -25.08 8.85
C ASN A 484 0.99 -24.66 8.22
N GLY A 485 2.08 -24.91 8.95
CA GLY A 485 3.46 -24.69 8.51
C GLY A 485 3.97 -23.25 8.54
N ILE A 486 3.13 -22.25 8.81
CA ILE A 486 3.52 -20.84 8.69
C ILE A 486 4.55 -20.45 9.76
N SER A 487 5.68 -19.90 9.32
CA SER A 487 6.80 -19.55 10.20
C SER A 487 6.45 -18.42 11.20
N LYS A 488 7.07 -18.43 12.38
CA LYS A 488 6.96 -17.33 13.36
C LYS A 488 7.50 -16.01 12.78
N GLU A 489 8.57 -16.10 12.00
CA GLU A 489 9.25 -14.98 11.35
C GLU A 489 8.30 -14.23 10.39
N PHE A 490 7.44 -14.95 9.69
CA PHE A 490 6.41 -14.36 8.83
C PHE A 490 5.47 -13.44 9.62
N PHE A 491 4.94 -13.92 10.75
CA PHE A 491 4.03 -13.12 11.57
C PHE A 491 4.71 -11.98 12.32
N GLU A 492 5.96 -12.15 12.76
CA GLU A 492 6.78 -11.04 13.28
C GLU A 492 6.95 -9.93 12.21
N GLY A 493 7.09 -10.31 10.94
CA GLY A 493 7.07 -9.36 9.81
C GLY A 493 5.72 -8.64 9.66
N ILE A 494 4.61 -9.35 9.82
CA ILE A 494 3.27 -8.76 9.70
C ILE A 494 2.91 -7.87 10.88
N GLU A 495 3.37 -8.14 12.11
CA GLU A 495 3.19 -7.23 13.24
C GLU A 495 3.77 -5.82 12.96
N GLN A 496 4.74 -5.75 12.04
CA GLN A 496 5.29 -4.49 11.56
C GLN A 496 4.44 -3.83 10.45
N SER A 497 3.52 -4.55 9.81
CA SER A 497 2.54 -3.97 8.87
C SER A 497 1.52 -3.07 9.57
N VAL A 498 0.62 -2.43 8.82
CA VAL A 498 -0.53 -1.70 9.39
C VAL A 498 -1.86 -2.40 9.12
N LYS A 499 -1.80 -3.65 8.68
CA LYS A 499 -2.97 -4.52 8.57
C LYS A 499 -3.32 -5.11 9.93
N GLN A 500 -4.62 -5.29 10.14
CA GLN A 500 -5.16 -6.01 11.27
C GLN A 500 -5.44 -7.45 10.86
N ILE A 501 -4.84 -8.40 11.57
CA ILE A 501 -5.13 -9.82 11.39
C ILE A 501 -5.95 -10.33 12.57
N PHE A 502 -7.08 -10.95 12.28
CA PHE A 502 -7.93 -11.65 13.22
C PHE A 502 -7.79 -13.16 12.99
N LEU A 503 -7.54 -13.92 14.04
CA LEU A 503 -7.30 -15.36 13.94
C LEU A 503 -8.52 -16.17 14.41
N GLY A 504 -9.11 -16.98 13.54
CA GLY A 504 -10.06 -18.02 13.91
C GLY A 504 -9.35 -19.35 14.13
N ARG A 505 -9.21 -19.77 15.40
CA ARG A 505 -8.42 -20.96 15.79
C ARG A 505 -9.16 -21.82 16.84
N LEU A 506 -8.70 -23.04 17.11
CA LEU A 506 -9.39 -23.97 18.03
C LEU A 506 -9.28 -23.59 19.51
N ASP A 507 -8.12 -23.10 19.97
CA ASP A 507 -7.89 -22.67 21.35
C ASP A 507 -6.71 -21.70 21.49
N GLU A 508 -6.45 -21.20 22.70
CA GLU A 508 -5.37 -20.27 22.99
C GLU A 508 -3.99 -20.92 23.22
N HIS A 509 -3.93 -22.24 23.33
CA HIS A 509 -2.72 -22.97 23.72
C HIS A 509 -1.99 -23.61 22.54
N ARG A 510 -2.70 -23.97 21.47
CA ARG A 510 -2.12 -24.64 20.28
C ARG A 510 -1.28 -23.69 19.42
N THR A 511 -1.50 -22.38 19.50
CA THR A 511 -0.78 -21.36 18.71
C THR A 511 -0.01 -20.40 19.62
N THR A 512 1.15 -20.83 20.10
CA THR A 512 2.09 -19.96 20.86
C THR A 512 2.78 -18.91 19.99
N ALA A 513 2.63 -18.97 18.66
CA ALA A 513 3.28 -18.09 17.69
C ALA A 513 2.55 -16.75 17.47
N TYR A 514 1.29 -16.61 17.91
CA TYR A 514 0.45 -15.43 17.64
C TYR A 514 -0.11 -14.77 18.91
N PRO A 515 0.70 -14.52 19.96
CA PRO A 515 0.17 -14.00 21.22
C PRO A 515 -0.44 -12.60 21.08
N ASN A 516 0.02 -11.80 20.11
CA ASN A 516 -0.36 -10.39 19.98
C ASN A 516 -1.54 -10.14 19.04
N PHE A 517 -2.02 -11.15 18.31
CA PHE A 517 -3.13 -11.00 17.37
C PHE A 517 -4.48 -11.26 18.06
N PRO A 518 -5.50 -10.43 17.81
CA PRO A 518 -6.88 -10.73 18.19
C PRO A 518 -7.31 -12.08 17.60
N TRP A 519 -8.01 -12.89 18.40
CA TRP A 519 -8.45 -14.21 17.96
C TRP A 519 -9.81 -14.58 18.52
N PHE A 520 -10.51 -15.51 17.86
CA PHE A 520 -11.75 -16.11 18.33
C PHE A 520 -11.72 -17.63 18.15
N ASN A 521 -12.50 -18.33 18.98
CA ASN A 521 -12.56 -19.78 18.97
C ASN A 521 -13.50 -20.29 17.86
N ILE A 522 -12.95 -20.97 16.86
CA ILE A 522 -13.72 -21.53 15.74
C ILE A 522 -14.64 -22.69 16.18
N GLN A 523 -14.27 -23.45 17.22
CA GLN A 523 -15.14 -24.47 17.81
C GLN A 523 -16.40 -23.83 18.39
N PHE A 524 -16.25 -22.73 19.15
CA PHE A 524 -17.40 -22.03 19.71
C PHE A 524 -18.31 -21.46 18.63
N LEU A 525 -17.74 -20.99 17.51
CA LEU A 525 -18.51 -20.57 16.34
C LEU A 525 -19.36 -21.73 15.79
N PHE A 526 -18.76 -22.92 15.62
CA PHE A 526 -19.49 -24.11 15.16
C PHE A 526 -20.54 -24.59 16.16
N LEU A 527 -20.23 -24.67 17.45
CA LEU A 527 -21.19 -25.04 18.49
C LEU A 527 -22.43 -24.13 18.45
N ASN A 528 -22.21 -22.82 18.41
CA ASN A 528 -23.30 -21.84 18.36
C ASN A 528 -24.12 -21.96 17.06
N MET A 529 -23.46 -22.16 15.91
CA MET A 529 -24.14 -22.39 14.63
C MET A 529 -25.01 -23.64 14.67
N LEU A 530 -24.53 -24.70 15.32
CA LEU A 530 -25.27 -25.96 15.48
C LEU A 530 -26.27 -25.91 16.65
N GLY A 531 -26.42 -24.79 17.36
CA GLY A 531 -27.31 -24.66 18.51
C GLY A 531 -26.92 -25.56 19.70
N ILE A 532 -25.63 -25.85 19.84
CA ILE A 532 -25.06 -26.61 20.96
C ILE A 532 -24.65 -25.60 22.02
N GLU A 533 -25.13 -25.79 23.24
CA GLU A 533 -24.81 -24.90 24.34
C GLU A 533 -23.34 -25.07 24.76
N LEU A 534 -22.66 -23.96 25.07
CA LEU A 534 -21.23 -23.98 25.40
C LEU A 534 -20.91 -24.78 26.68
N TRP A 535 -21.89 -24.96 27.56
CA TRP A 535 -21.79 -25.75 28.78
C TRP A 535 -22.21 -27.22 28.60
N GLU A 536 -22.62 -27.63 27.38
CA GLU A 536 -22.96 -29.02 27.13
C GLU A 536 -21.70 -29.89 27.09
N GLU A 537 -21.64 -30.89 27.97
CA GLU A 537 -20.54 -31.86 28.00
C GLU A 537 -20.48 -32.66 26.70
N ALA A 538 -19.28 -32.78 26.13
CA ALA A 538 -19.03 -33.64 24.98
C ALA A 538 -19.39 -35.09 25.31
N LYS A 539 -20.07 -35.75 24.38
CA LYS A 539 -20.43 -37.17 24.45
C LYS A 539 -19.80 -37.88 23.26
N PRO A 540 -18.46 -37.97 23.22
CA PRO A 540 -17.75 -38.40 22.02
C PRO A 540 -18.17 -39.81 21.63
N ASP A 541 -18.38 -40.02 20.33
CA ASP A 541 -18.50 -41.37 19.79
C ASP A 541 -17.08 -41.95 19.64
N LEU A 542 -16.61 -42.67 20.66
CA LEU A 542 -15.27 -43.26 20.74
C LEU A 542 -14.99 -44.37 19.68
N ILE A 543 -15.85 -44.52 18.67
CA ILE A 543 -15.73 -45.56 17.63
C ILE A 543 -14.85 -45.11 16.44
N PHE A 544 -14.40 -43.84 16.39
CA PHE A 544 -13.58 -43.32 15.28
C PHE A 544 -12.11 -43.07 15.66
N GLU A 545 -11.42 -44.11 16.14
CA GLU A 545 -9.94 -44.22 16.07
C GLU A 545 -9.54 -45.65 15.65
N ALA A 546 -9.74 -45.97 14.37
CA ALA A 546 -9.03 -47.04 13.68
C ALA A 546 -9.21 -46.87 12.17
N ASN A 547 -8.37 -46.05 11.54
CA ASN A 547 -7.74 -46.27 10.23
C ASN A 547 -6.95 -45.04 9.80
#